data_AF-A0A920L5B5-F1
#
_entry.id   AF-A0A920L5B5-F1
#
_cell.length_a   1.000
_cell.length_b   1.000
_cell.length_c   1.000
_cell.angle_alpha   90.00
_cell.angle_beta   90.00
_cell.angle_gamma   90.00
#
_symmetry.space_group_name_H-M   'P 1'
#
loop_
_entity.id
_entity.type
_entity.pdbx_description
1 polymer ?
#
loop_
_entity_poly.entity_id
_entity_poly.type
_entity_poly.pdbx_seq_one_letter_code
_entity_poly.pdbx_strand_id
1 'polypeptide(L)' 'MSEEFSLVDCCVAPILWRLPSLGVDMRPSKQSRPLLDYMDRLFNREAFQESLSVQEREMRP' A
#
# COMPACT_ATOMS: atom_id res chain seq x y z
N MET A 1 10.44 1.42 10.54
CA MET A 1 9.37 0.41 10.41
C MET A 1 10.07 -0.93 10.40
N SER A 2 9.60 -1.90 11.20
CA SER A 2 10.24 -3.22 11.31
C SER A 2 10.41 -3.86 9.92
N GLU A 3 11.47 -4.63 9.71
CA GLU A 3 11.70 -5.33 8.43
C GLU A 3 10.92 -6.65 8.35
N GLU A 4 10.36 -7.10 9.47
CA GLU A 4 9.55 -8.31 9.55
C GLU A 4 8.11 -8.03 9.12
N PHE A 5 7.61 -8.88 8.21
CA PHE A 5 6.21 -8.87 7.80
C PHE A 5 5.32 -9.49 8.89
N SER A 6 4.20 -8.84 9.17
CA SER A 6 3.30 -9.16 10.26
C SER A 6 1.82 -8.99 9.85
N LEU A 7 0.91 -9.39 10.73
CA LEU A 7 -0.53 -9.18 10.52
C LEU A 7 -0.90 -7.69 10.42
N VAL A 8 -0.13 -6.80 11.05
CA VAL A 8 -0.37 -5.36 10.95
C VAL A 8 -0.23 -4.90 9.51
N ASP A 9 0.74 -5.43 8.77
CA ASP A 9 0.94 -5.12 7.35
C ASP A 9 -0.27 -5.55 6.51
N CYS A 10 -0.83 -6.74 6.78
CA CYS A 10 -2.06 -7.22 6.14
C CYS A 10 -3.27 -6.31 6.41
N CYS A 11 -3.38 -5.75 7.62
CA CYS A 11 -4.46 -4.84 7.98
C CYS A 11 -4.30 -3.45 7.34
N VAL A 12 -3.05 -2.98 7.21
CA VAL A 12 -2.75 -1.62 6.74
C VAL A 12 -2.68 -1.54 5.21
N ALA A 13 -2.24 -2.60 4.52
CA ALA A 13 -2.11 -2.61 3.06
C ALA A 13 -3.39 -2.17 2.31
N PRO A 14 -4.59 -2.71 2.62
CA PRO A 14 -5.82 -2.35 1.91
C PRO A 14 -6.25 -0.89 2.15
N ILE A 15 -5.92 -0.33 3.31
CA ILE A 15 -6.17 1.09 3.65
C ILE A 15 -5.27 1.97 2.79
N LEU A 16 -3.97 1.68 2.77
CA LEU A 16 -2.99 2.43 1.99
C LEU A 16 -3.29 2.35 0.49
N TRP A 17 -3.74 1.20 0.00
CA TRP A 17 -4.13 1.00 -1.39
C TRP A 17 -5.26 1.95 -1.82
N ARG A 18 -6.23 2.19 -0.94
CA ARG A 18 -7.43 3.02 -1.20
C ARG A 18 -7.25 4.53 -1.00
N LEU A 19 -6.11 4.98 -0.47
CA LEU A 19 -5.91 6.42 -0.22
C LEU A 19 -6.22 7.33 -1.43
N PRO A 20 -5.82 6.99 -2.68
CA PRO A 20 -6.12 7.81 -3.84
C PRO A 20 -7.62 7.94 -4.11
N SER A 21 -8.39 6.86 -3.92
CA SER A 21 -9.86 6.90 -4.13
C SER A 21 -10.60 7.67 -3.03
N LEU A 22 -9.96 7.87 -1.88
CA LEU A 22 -10.44 8.72 -0.79
C LEU A 22 -10.01 10.19 -0.93
N GLY A 23 -9.32 10.56 -2.02
CA GLY A 23 -8.82 11.91 -2.24
C GLY A 23 -7.60 12.27 -1.38
N VAL A 24 -6.94 11.27 -0.77
CA VAL A 24 -5.71 11.47 -0.01
C VAL A 24 -4.52 11.19 -0.92
N ASP A 25 -3.90 12.26 -1.40
CA ASP A 25 -2.71 12.17 -2.24
C ASP A 25 -1.42 12.32 -1.40
N MET A 26 -0.60 11.28 -1.37
CA MET A 26 0.68 11.28 -0.67
C MET A 26 1.76 11.89 -1.55
N ARG A 27 1.84 13.23 -1.53
CA ARG A 27 2.87 13.96 -2.28
C ARG A 27 4.28 13.52 -1.85
N PRO A 28 5.19 13.25 -2.80
CA PRO A 28 6.57 12.90 -2.49
C PRO A 28 7.26 14.04 -1.73
N SER A 29 7.72 13.76 -0.52
CA SER A 29 8.46 14.69 0.33
C SER A 29 9.49 13.91 1.15
N LYS A 30 10.46 14.60 1.75
CA LYS A 30 11.45 13.95 2.64
C LYS A 30 10.79 13.19 3.80
N GLN A 31 9.61 13.64 4.25
CA GLN A 31 8.86 13.04 5.35
C GLN A 31 8.00 11.85 4.90
N SER A 32 7.41 11.92 3.71
CA SER A 32 6.56 10.84 3.17
C SER A 32 7.36 9.71 2.51
N ARG A 33 8.62 9.95 2.13
CA ARG A 33 9.47 8.95 1.45
C ARG A 33 9.55 7.60 2.15
N PRO A 34 9.81 7.49 3.48
CA PRO A 34 9.86 6.18 4.14
C PRO A 34 8.54 5.41 4.08
N LEU A 35 7.40 6.13 4.06
CA LEU A 35 6.08 5.54 3.95
C LEU A 35 5.80 5.07 2.52
N LEU A 36 6.20 5.85 1.52
CA LEU A 36 6.11 5.45 0.11
C LEU A 36 6.95 4.20 -0.16
N ASP A 37 8.20 4.16 0.32
CA ASP A 37 9.08 2.99 0.19
C ASP A 37 8.49 1.75 0.90
N TYR A 38 7.75 1.95 2.00
CA TYR A 38 7.03 0.88 2.67
C TYR A 38 5.81 0.40 1.87
N MET A 39 5.01 1.32 1.33
CA MET A 39 3.88 1.01 0.47
C MET A 39 4.31 0.20 -0.76
N ASP A 40 5.39 0.61 -1.41
CA ASP A 40 5.93 -0.09 -2.58
C ASP A 40 6.37 -1.51 -2.24
N ARG A 41 7.06 -1.71 -1.11
CA ARG A 41 7.44 -3.05 -0.63
C ARG A 41 6.23 -3.92 -0.29
N LEU A 42 5.17 -3.32 0.26
CA LEU A 42 3.97 -4.03 0.66
C LEU A 42 3.14 -4.45 -0.56
N PHE A 43 2.98 -3.54 -1.52
CA PHE A 43 2.18 -3.78 -2.72
C PHE A 43 2.88 -4.70 -3.72
N ASN A 44 4.21 -4.68 -3.82
CA ASN A 44 4.94 -5.59 -4.72
C ASN A 44 4.99 -7.05 -4.25
N ARG A 45 4.39 -7.39 -3.10
CA ARG A 45 4.30 -8.78 -2.64
C ARG A 45 3.31 -9.55 -3.50
N GLU A 46 3.72 -10.70 -4.00
CA GLU A 46 2.87 -11.63 -4.77
C GLU A 46 1.57 -11.94 -4.04
N ALA A 47 1.64 -12.31 -2.76
CA ALA A 47 0.46 -12.58 -1.93
C ALA A 47 -0.51 -11.39 -1.84
N PHE A 48 0.00 -10.15 -1.83
CA PHE A 48 -0.88 -8.97 -1.83
C PHE A 48 -1.57 -8.82 -3.19
N GLN A 49 -0.81 -8.90 -4.29
CA GLN A 49 -1.34 -8.82 -5.66
C GLN A 49 -2.40 -9.90 -5.95
N GLU A 50 -2.14 -11.13 -5.50
CA GLU A 50 -3.09 -12.24 -5.62
C GLU A 50 -4.35 -12.04 -4.77
N SER A 51 -4.23 -11.37 -3.61
CA SER A 51 -5.38 -11.09 -2.74
C SER A 51 -6.32 -10.01 -3.26
N LEU A 52 -5.87 -9.16 -4.20
CA LEU A 52 -6.68 -8.07 -4.74
C LEU A 52 -7.79 -8.62 -5.65
N SER A 53 -9.03 -8.23 -5.36
CA SER A 53 -10.15 -8.38 -6.29
C SER A 53 -9.95 -7.55 -7.57
N VAL A 54 -10.70 -7.87 -8.62
CA VAL A 54 -10.65 -7.12 -9.90
C VAL A 54 -10.91 -5.63 -9.67
N GLN A 55 -11.92 -5.31 -8.86
CA GLN A 55 -12.28 -3.93 -8.53
C GLN A 55 -11.15 -3.20 -7.79
N GLU A 56 -10.45 -3.87 -6.88
CA GLU A 56 -9.33 -3.25 -6.17
C GLU A 56 -8.14 -3.01 -7.07
N ARG A 57 -7.82 -3.93 -7.99
CA ARG A 57 -6.74 -3.72 -8.97
C ARG A 57 -7.00 -2.51 -9.85
N GLU A 58 -8.24 -2.30 -10.27
CA GLU A 58 -8.64 -1.13 -11.07
C GLU A 58 -8.55 0.21 -10.30
N MET A 59 -8.49 0.20 -8.97
CA MET A 59 -8.32 1.43 -8.18
C MET A 59 -6.94 2.08 -8.38
N ARG A 60 -5.94 1.31 -8.83
CA ARG A 60 -4.59 1.79 -9.13
C ARG A 60 -4.10 1.12 -10.43
N PRO A 61 -4.39 1.72 -11.59
CA PRO A 61 -3.91 1.23 -12.88
C PRO A 61 -2.41 1.41 -13.07
#